data_AF-A0A954W162-F1
#
_entry.id   AF-A0A954W162-F1
#
_cell.length_a   1.000
_cell.length_b   1.000
_cell.length_c   1.000
_cell.angle_alpha   90.00
_cell.angle_beta   90.00
_cell.angle_gamma   90.00
#
_symmetry.space_group_name_H-M   'P 1'
#
loop_
_entity.id
_entity.type
_entity.pdbx_description
1 polymer ?
#
loop_
_entity_poly.entity_id
_entity_poly.type
_entity_poly.pdbx_seq_one_letter_code
_entity_poly.pdbx_strand_id
1 'polypeptide(L)'
;MQWILQEFDDTLKLAEALDRLNIDYSWHKVVPFAGELIPEPVIRDPNDVVMFGSYALWRYAQARGLRPGVFKLDPFIKQQAWLPHMLNGPDARLIDLQDLPRDLAGDDRDWFVRPVDDSKQIAGRVMASREIVDMAKGVIALERQEIPDGSLRHDTRMMLSTPM
;
A
#
# COMPACT_ATOMS: atom_id res chain seq x y z
N MET A 1 23.65 3.90 -8.57
CA MET A 1 22.28 4.12 -8.09
C MET A 1 21.76 5.45 -8.61
N GLN A 2 20.87 5.41 -9.59
CA GLN A 2 20.15 6.57 -10.11
C GLN A 2 18.99 6.94 -9.17
N TRP A 3 18.87 8.22 -8.81
CA TRP A 3 17.75 8.72 -8.00
C TRP A 3 16.75 9.51 -8.83
N ILE A 4 15.45 9.21 -8.66
CA ILE A 4 14.33 9.90 -9.28
C ILE A 4 13.47 10.47 -8.15
N LEU A 5 13.46 11.79 -8.02
CA LEU A 5 12.75 12.49 -6.97
C LEU A 5 11.46 13.11 -7.51
N GLN A 6 10.37 12.91 -6.79
CA GLN A 6 9.18 13.72 -7.02
C GLN A 6 9.35 15.10 -6.37
N GLU A 7 9.02 16.16 -7.09
CA GLU A 7 9.12 17.52 -6.56
C GLU A 7 8.04 17.81 -5.49
N PHE A 8 8.44 17.89 -4.22
CA PHE A 8 7.66 18.41 -3.07
C PHE A 8 8.58 18.79 -1.88
N ASP A 9 8.11 19.62 -0.95
CA ASP A 9 8.93 20.23 0.12
C ASP A 9 9.86 19.26 0.87
N ASP A 10 9.36 18.08 1.26
CA ASP A 10 10.16 17.08 2.00
C ASP A 10 11.29 16.45 1.16
N THR A 11 11.15 16.36 -0.16
CA THR A 11 12.22 15.84 -1.04
C THR A 11 13.37 16.80 -1.23
N LEU A 12 13.18 18.10 -0.98
CA LEU A 12 14.27 19.09 -1.10
C LEU A 12 15.40 18.78 -0.12
N LYS A 13 15.07 18.38 1.11
CA LYS A 13 16.06 17.97 2.12
C LYS A 13 16.82 16.71 1.70
N LEU A 14 16.15 15.79 1.02
CA LEU A 14 16.78 14.59 0.48
C LEU A 14 17.74 14.96 -0.66
N ALA A 15 17.33 15.85 -1.57
CA ALA A 15 18.18 16.35 -2.64
C ALA A 15 19.45 17.02 -2.10
N GLU A 16 19.35 17.87 -1.07
CA GLU A 16 20.52 18.46 -0.41
C GLU A 16 21.47 17.40 0.16
N ALA A 17 20.94 16.30 0.70
CA ALA A 17 21.75 15.19 1.19
C ALA A 17 22.43 14.43 0.05
N LEU A 18 21.73 14.20 -1.07
CA LEU A 18 22.30 13.56 -2.27
C LEU A 18 23.40 14.42 -2.89
N ASP A 19 23.22 15.74 -2.95
CA ASP A 19 24.23 16.69 -3.42
C ASP A 19 25.51 16.61 -2.55
N ARG A 20 25.37 16.56 -1.22
CA ARG A 20 26.52 16.40 -0.31
C ARG A 20 27.26 15.07 -0.49
N LEU A 21 26.56 14.04 -0.95
CA LEU A 21 27.12 12.72 -1.24
C LEU A 21 27.60 12.59 -2.70
N ASN A 22 27.45 13.63 -3.52
CA ASN A 22 27.76 13.62 -4.95
C ASN A 22 27.03 12.49 -5.70
N ILE A 23 25.73 12.33 -5.40
CA ILE A 23 24.85 11.35 -6.04
C ILE A 23 23.88 12.08 -6.98
N ASP A 24 23.90 11.71 -8.26
CA ASP A 24 22.99 12.25 -9.27
C ASP A 24 21.51 11.94 -8.95
N TYR A 25 20.65 12.94 -9.13
CA TYR A 25 19.20 12.78 -9.12
C TYR A 25 18.51 13.62 -10.21
N SER A 26 17.28 13.26 -10.54
CA SER A 26 16.42 14.04 -11.45
C SER A 26 15.06 14.34 -10.82
N TRP A 27 14.51 15.51 -11.16
CA TRP A 27 13.21 15.98 -10.66
C TRP A 27 12.08 15.65 -11.62
N HIS A 28 10.98 15.15 -11.07
CA HIS A 28 9.81 14.77 -11.84
C HIS A 28 8.52 15.19 -11.13
N LYS A 29 7.57 15.72 -11.90
CA LYS A 29 6.21 15.95 -11.45
C LYS A 29 5.36 14.73 -11.76
N VAL A 30 4.52 14.34 -10.81
CA VAL A 30 3.50 13.30 -11.03
C VAL A 30 2.27 13.97 -11.62
N VAL A 31 1.81 13.47 -12.77
CA VAL A 31 0.50 13.83 -13.32
C VAL A 31 -0.58 13.16 -12.48
N PRO A 32 -1.48 13.93 -11.83
CA PRO A 32 -2.58 13.35 -11.06
C PRO A 32 -3.42 12.39 -11.92
N PHE A 33 -3.85 11.29 -11.33
CA PHE A 33 -4.69 10.24 -11.93
C PHE A 33 -4.03 9.39 -13.04
N ALA A 34 -3.21 9.98 -13.91
CA ALA A 34 -2.48 9.26 -14.96
C ALA A 34 -1.26 8.50 -14.39
N GLY A 35 -0.64 9.02 -13.33
CA GLY A 35 0.57 8.41 -12.74
C GLY A 35 1.82 8.53 -13.60
N GLU A 36 1.75 9.31 -14.67
CA GLU A 36 2.88 9.64 -15.54
C GLU A 36 3.82 10.65 -14.85
N LEU A 37 5.09 10.59 -15.23
CA LEU A 37 6.13 11.47 -14.72
C LEU A 37 6.52 12.48 -15.81
N ILE A 38 6.57 13.76 -15.45
CA ILE A 38 6.96 14.85 -16.35
C ILE A 38 8.18 15.59 -15.77
N PRO A 39 9.29 15.71 -16.53
CA PRO A 39 9.54 15.00 -17.79
C PRO A 39 9.57 13.48 -17.60
N GLU A 40 9.49 12.67 -18.66
CA GLU A 40 9.68 11.23 -18.49
C GLU A 40 11.14 10.95 -18.08
N PRO A 41 11.40 10.17 -17.01
CA PRO A 41 12.76 9.87 -16.61
C PRO A 41 13.47 8.98 -17.62
N VAL A 42 14.71 9.35 -17.97
CA VAL A 42 15.61 8.49 -18.72
C VAL A 42 16.23 7.47 -17.77
N ILE A 43 15.83 6.21 -17.89
CA ILE A 43 16.33 5.11 -17.06
C ILE A 43 17.65 4.59 -17.63
N ARG A 44 18.74 4.67 -16.86
CA ARG A 44 20.07 4.18 -17.27
C ARG A 44 20.18 2.66 -17.12
N ASP A 45 19.79 2.14 -15.97
CA ASP A 45 19.75 0.71 -15.64
C ASP A 45 18.51 0.42 -14.79
N PRO A 46 17.54 -0.38 -15.26
CA PRO A 46 16.35 -0.74 -14.50
C PRO A 46 16.61 -1.40 -13.15
N ASN A 47 17.80 -1.97 -12.89
CA ASN A 47 18.14 -2.62 -11.62
C ASN A 47 18.89 -1.72 -10.63
N ASP A 48 19.13 -0.47 -10.99
CA ASP A 48 19.89 0.49 -10.18
C ASP A 48 19.16 1.84 -10.08
N VAL A 49 17.84 1.80 -9.83
CA VAL A 49 16.98 2.99 -9.71
C VAL A 49 16.32 3.06 -8.34
N VAL A 50 16.47 4.19 -7.65
CA VAL A 50 15.71 4.55 -6.46
C VAL A 50 14.79 5.72 -6.80
N MET A 51 13.54 5.59 -6.39
CA MET A 51 12.48 6.57 -6.57
C MET A 51 11.98 6.97 -5.19
N PHE A 52 11.84 8.28 -4.95
CA PHE A 52 11.32 8.79 -3.68
C PHE A 52 10.19 9.78 -3.93
N GLY A 53 9.02 9.45 -3.39
CA GLY A 53 7.84 10.29 -3.54
C GLY A 53 6.52 9.63 -3.19
N SER A 54 5.46 10.09 -3.84
CA SER A 54 4.09 9.60 -3.67
C SER A 54 3.89 8.17 -4.20
N TYR A 55 2.71 7.61 -3.91
CA TYR A 55 2.28 6.29 -4.37
C TYR A 55 2.30 6.12 -5.90
N ALA A 56 2.19 7.21 -6.66
CA ALA A 56 2.29 7.16 -8.11
C ALA A 56 3.67 6.66 -8.57
N LEU A 57 4.75 7.01 -7.86
CA LEU A 57 6.10 6.52 -8.19
C LEU A 57 6.23 5.02 -7.92
N TRP A 58 5.53 4.48 -6.93
CA TRP A 58 5.45 3.03 -6.75
C TRP A 58 4.81 2.40 -7.99
N ARG A 59 3.61 2.83 -8.39
CA ARG A 59 2.93 2.26 -9.57
C ARG A 59 3.81 2.37 -10.82
N TYR A 60 4.47 3.51 -11.02
CA TYR A 60 5.42 3.73 -12.10
C TYR A 60 6.58 2.72 -12.08
N ALA A 61 7.24 2.56 -10.93
CA ALA A 61 8.35 1.63 -10.76
C ALA A 61 7.91 0.18 -11.03
N GLN A 62 6.75 -0.23 -10.50
CA GLN A 62 6.21 -1.57 -10.65
C GLN A 62 5.86 -1.88 -12.12
N ALA A 63 5.16 -0.96 -12.80
CA ALA A 63 4.77 -1.13 -14.20
C ALA A 63 5.98 -1.26 -15.15
N ARG A 64 7.12 -0.66 -14.77
CA ARG A 64 8.37 -0.69 -15.54
C ARG A 64 9.42 -1.66 -15.00
N GLY A 65 9.07 -2.45 -13.98
CA GLY A 65 9.98 -3.44 -13.38
C GLY A 65 11.25 -2.85 -12.77
N LEU A 66 11.22 -1.58 -12.33
CA LEU A 66 12.38 -0.89 -11.77
C LEU A 66 12.74 -1.42 -10.37
N ARG A 67 14.03 -1.61 -10.13
CA ARG A 67 14.60 -2.12 -8.88
C ARG A 67 15.77 -1.22 -8.42
N PRO A 68 15.94 -0.99 -7.11
CA PRO A 68 14.98 -1.30 -6.05
C PRO A 68 13.63 -0.59 -6.20
N GLY A 69 13.53 0.44 -7.05
CA GLY A 69 12.29 1.14 -7.35
C GLY A 69 11.96 2.09 -6.21
N VAL A 70 11.05 1.71 -5.31
CA VAL A 70 10.66 2.52 -4.14
C VAL A 70 10.95 1.77 -2.85
N PHE A 71 11.34 2.50 -1.80
CA PHE A 71 11.38 1.92 -0.45
C PHE A 71 9.95 1.73 0.05
N LYS A 72 9.58 0.47 0.28
CA LYS A 72 8.30 0.14 0.91
C LYS A 72 8.57 -0.30 2.33
N LEU A 73 7.79 0.26 3.24
CA LEU A 73 7.71 -0.30 4.57
C LEU A 73 6.96 -1.62 4.46
N ASP A 74 7.56 -2.66 5.03
CA ASP A 74 6.85 -3.91 5.26
C ASP A 74 5.61 -3.64 6.12
N PRO A 75 4.53 -4.43 5.95
CA PRO A 75 3.34 -4.27 6.76
C PRO A 75 3.66 -4.33 8.25
N PHE A 76 2.97 -3.50 9.04
CA PHE A 76 3.23 -3.36 10.48
C PHE A 76 3.20 -4.70 11.22
N ILE A 77 2.45 -5.69 10.73
CA ILE A 77 2.35 -7.01 11.34
C ILE A 77 3.69 -7.77 11.36
N LYS A 78 4.62 -7.43 10.46
CA LYS A 78 5.98 -7.99 10.45
C LYS A 78 6.88 -7.35 11.49
N GLN A 79 6.47 -6.24 12.10
CA GLN A 79 7.23 -5.49 13.09
C GLN A 79 7.03 -6.07 14.49
N GLN A 80 7.54 -7.29 14.71
CA GLN A 80 7.31 -8.12 15.91
C GLN A 80 7.52 -7.38 17.24
N ALA A 81 8.55 -6.55 17.32
CA ALA A 81 8.86 -5.77 18.53
C ALA A 81 7.73 -4.81 18.95
N TRP A 82 6.89 -4.38 18.00
CA TRP A 82 5.82 -3.42 18.24
C TRP A 82 4.46 -4.07 18.48
N LEU A 83 4.26 -5.34 18.07
CA LEU A 83 2.97 -6.02 18.17
C LEU A 83 2.30 -5.92 19.56
N PRO A 84 3.01 -6.11 20.69
CA PRO A 84 2.40 -5.99 22.02
C PRO A 84 1.92 -4.58 22.38
N HIS A 85 2.39 -3.57 21.65
CA HIS A 85 2.08 -2.16 21.87
C HIS A 85 1.06 -1.61 20.87
N MET A 86 0.61 -2.42 19.90
CA MET A 86 -0.33 -2.00 18.89
C MET A 86 -1.77 -2.14 19.39
N LEU A 87 -2.56 -1.08 19.26
CA LEU A 87 -3.99 -1.07 19.63
C LEU A 87 -4.79 -2.19 18.95
N ASN A 88 -4.40 -2.56 17.73
CA ASN A 88 -5.08 -3.56 16.91
C ASN A 88 -4.21 -4.80 16.62
N GLY A 89 -3.12 -5.02 17.37
CA GLY A 89 -2.06 -5.95 16.96
C GLY A 89 -2.01 -7.32 17.63
N PRO A 90 -2.13 -7.46 18.97
CA PRO A 90 -1.82 -8.74 19.62
C PRO A 90 -2.90 -9.81 19.36
N ASP A 91 -4.17 -9.42 19.31
CA ASP A 91 -5.31 -10.34 19.12
C ASP A 91 -5.97 -10.21 17.73
N ALA A 92 -5.28 -9.54 16.80
CA ALA A 92 -5.81 -9.32 15.46
C ALA A 92 -5.91 -10.63 14.67
N ARG A 93 -7.08 -10.87 14.07
CA ARG A 93 -7.29 -11.95 13.10
C ARG A 93 -6.85 -11.47 11.72
N LEU A 94 -5.98 -12.24 11.07
CA LEU A 94 -5.53 -11.99 9.71
C LEU A 94 -6.20 -13.00 8.78
N ILE A 95 -7.12 -12.53 7.95
CA ILE A 95 -7.98 -13.37 7.12
C ILE A 95 -7.94 -12.83 5.69
N ASP A 96 -7.81 -13.70 4.69
CA ASP A 96 -7.94 -13.29 3.29
C ASP A 96 -9.40 -12.93 3.00
N LEU A 97 -9.63 -11.90 2.19
CA LEU A 97 -10.97 -11.37 1.96
C LEU A 97 -11.98 -12.44 1.50
N GLN A 98 -11.54 -13.36 0.63
CA GLN A 98 -12.35 -14.47 0.15
C GLN A 98 -12.85 -15.44 1.24
N ASP A 99 -12.14 -15.53 2.37
CA ASP A 99 -12.47 -16.44 3.48
C ASP A 99 -13.37 -15.79 4.54
N LEU A 100 -13.51 -14.45 4.53
CA LEU A 100 -14.34 -13.71 5.49
C LEU A 100 -15.79 -14.22 5.59
N PRO A 101 -16.50 -14.54 4.48
CA PRO A 101 -17.87 -15.05 4.58
C PRO A 101 -18.00 -16.36 5.38
N ARG A 102 -16.96 -17.22 5.33
CA ARG A 102 -16.92 -18.47 6.09
C ARG A 102 -16.50 -18.20 7.53
N ASP A 103 -15.46 -17.40 7.71
CA ASP A 103 -14.82 -17.17 9.01
C ASP A 103 -15.63 -16.28 9.98
N LEU A 104 -16.62 -15.55 9.45
CA LEU A 104 -17.59 -14.74 10.20
C LEU A 104 -19.02 -15.30 10.11
N ALA A 105 -19.20 -16.53 9.62
CA ALA A 105 -20.52 -17.13 9.50
C ALA A 105 -21.18 -17.25 10.89
N GLY A 106 -22.32 -16.58 11.07
CA GLY A 106 -23.06 -16.56 12.34
C GLY A 106 -22.46 -15.66 13.41
N ASP A 107 -21.45 -14.85 13.09
CA ASP A 107 -20.94 -13.80 13.98
C ASP A 107 -21.84 -12.57 13.93
N ASP A 108 -22.16 -12.00 15.09
CA ASP A 108 -23.00 -10.81 15.26
C ASP A 108 -22.23 -9.62 15.85
N ARG A 109 -20.92 -9.78 16.11
CA ARG A 109 -20.08 -8.74 16.71
C ARG A 109 -19.70 -7.65 15.72
N ASP A 110 -19.33 -6.51 16.29
CA ASP A 110 -18.63 -5.44 15.58
C ASP A 110 -17.11 -5.69 15.60
N TRP A 111 -16.47 -5.38 14.48
CA TRP A 111 -15.03 -5.52 14.29
C TRP A 111 -14.43 -4.23 13.77
N PHE A 112 -13.27 -3.85 14.30
CA PHE A 112 -12.40 -2.92 13.59
C PHE A 112 -11.75 -3.67 12.43
N VAL A 113 -11.90 -3.16 11.20
CA VAL A 113 -11.41 -3.80 9.98
C VAL A 113 -10.54 -2.85 9.15
N ARG A 114 -9.41 -3.38 8.63
CA ARG A 114 -8.57 -2.72 7.62
C ARG A 114 -7.76 -3.73 6.82
N PRO A 115 -7.24 -3.39 5.63
CA PRO A 115 -6.21 -4.16 4.96
C PRO A 115 -4.91 -4.13 5.78
N VAL A 116 -4.16 -5.23 5.70
CA VAL A 116 -2.82 -5.35 6.30
C VAL A 116 -1.83 -4.45 5.59
N ASP A 117 -1.88 -4.43 4.26
CA ASP A 117 -1.08 -3.52 3.46
C ASP A 117 -1.60 -2.09 3.59
N ASP A 118 -0.70 -1.11 3.57
CA ASP A 118 -1.05 0.32 3.53
C ASP A 118 -1.46 0.75 2.11
N SER A 119 -2.41 0.00 1.54
CA SER A 119 -2.92 0.20 0.17
C SER A 119 -3.95 1.34 0.08
N LYS A 120 -4.38 1.89 1.24
CA LYS A 120 -5.46 2.88 1.38
C LYS A 120 -6.78 2.48 0.70
N GLN A 121 -6.96 1.19 0.37
CA GLN A 121 -8.15 0.66 -0.31
C GLN A 121 -9.44 0.89 0.49
N ILE A 122 -9.36 0.67 1.81
CA ILE A 122 -10.35 1.15 2.77
C ILE A 122 -9.58 1.74 3.97
N ALA A 123 -10.09 2.84 4.52
CA ALA A 123 -9.64 3.32 5.81
C ALA A 123 -10.09 2.35 6.90
N GLY A 124 -9.29 2.24 7.97
CA GLY A 124 -9.69 1.46 9.14
C GLY A 124 -10.97 2.00 9.75
N ARG A 125 -11.95 1.12 9.95
CA ARG A 125 -13.27 1.48 10.49
C ARG A 125 -13.89 0.32 11.26
N VAL A 126 -14.86 0.62 12.11
CA VAL A 126 -15.69 -0.39 12.77
C VAL A 126 -16.84 -0.78 11.84
N MET A 127 -17.09 -2.08 11.68
CA MET A 127 -18.17 -2.64 10.87
C MET A 127 -18.78 -3.84 11.59
N ALA A 128 -20.09 -4.03 11.45
CA ALA A 128 -20.75 -5.24 11.92
C ALA A 128 -20.31 -6.44 11.07
N SER A 129 -20.24 -7.63 11.67
CA SER A 129 -19.84 -8.87 10.96
C SER A 129 -20.63 -9.09 9.66
N ARG A 130 -21.95 -8.83 9.67
CA ARG A 130 -22.81 -8.90 8.47
C ARG A 130 -22.34 -7.96 7.35
N GLU A 131 -21.95 -6.73 7.68
CA GLU A 131 -21.51 -5.73 6.70
C GLU A 131 -20.15 -6.11 6.09
N ILE A 132 -19.28 -6.73 6.89
CA ILE A 132 -17.99 -7.25 6.42
C ILE A 132 -18.22 -8.40 5.44
N VAL A 133 -19.14 -9.32 5.77
CA VAL A 133 -19.51 -10.44 4.90
C VAL A 133 -20.13 -9.95 3.60
N ASP A 134 -21.03 -8.97 3.66
CA ASP A 134 -21.67 -8.40 2.46
C ASP A 134 -20.66 -7.69 1.56
N MET A 135 -19.74 -6.91 2.15
CA MET A 135 -18.62 -6.30 1.42
C MET A 135 -17.74 -7.37 0.75
N ALA A 136 -17.36 -8.42 1.49
CA ALA A 136 -16.53 -9.49 0.96
C ALA A 136 -17.22 -10.21 -0.22
N LYS A 137 -18.50 -10.56 -0.07
CA LYS A 137 -19.31 -11.17 -1.15
C LYS A 137 -19.39 -10.27 -2.39
N GLY A 138 -19.57 -8.96 -2.19
CA GLY A 138 -19.58 -8.00 -3.29
C GLY A 138 -18.28 -8.01 -4.10
N VAL A 139 -17.13 -8.06 -3.43
CA VAL A 139 -15.81 -8.15 -4.09
C VAL A 139 -15.58 -9.52 -4.73
N ILE A 140 -16.00 -10.60 -4.08
CA ILE A 140 -15.86 -11.98 -4.59
C ILE A 140 -16.69 -12.19 -5.87
N ALA A 141 -17.85 -11.53 -5.97
CA ALA A 141 -18.72 -11.63 -7.13
C ALA A 141 -18.15 -10.96 -8.39
N LEU A 142 -17.17 -10.05 -8.25
CA LEU A 142 -16.50 -9.41 -9.37
C LEU A 142 -15.48 -10.35 -10.00
N GLU A 143 -15.40 -10.35 -11.33
CA GLU A 143 -14.30 -11.03 -12.02
C GLU A 143 -12.97 -10.35 -11.69
N ARG A 144 -11.91 -11.14 -11.47
CA ARG A 144 -10.61 -10.63 -11.02
C ARG A 144 -10.02 -9.56 -11.96
N GLN A 145 -10.33 -9.66 -13.25
CA GLN A 145 -9.86 -8.75 -14.30
C GLN A 145 -10.62 -7.41 -14.30
N GLU A 146 -11.84 -7.39 -13.75
CA GLU A 146 -12.69 -6.19 -13.68
C GLU A 146 -12.41 -5.35 -12.44
N ILE A 147 -11.69 -5.89 -11.45
CA ILE A 147 -11.38 -5.18 -10.19
C ILE A 147 -10.35 -4.07 -10.47
N PRO A 148 -10.73 -2.77 -10.29
CA PRO A 148 -9.83 -1.66 -10.54
C PRO A 148 -8.60 -1.67 -9.65
N ASP A 149 -7.48 -1.16 -10.16
CA ASP A 149 -6.25 -1.06 -9.39
C ASP A 149 -6.37 -0.11 -8.19
N GLY A 150 -6.02 -0.63 -7.01
CA GLY A 150 -6.24 0.07 -5.75
C GLY A 150 -7.64 -0.14 -5.16
N SER A 151 -8.38 -1.17 -5.62
CA SER A 151 -9.57 -1.72 -4.94
C SER A 151 -9.23 -3.01 -4.19
N LEU A 152 -10.09 -3.41 -3.25
CA LEU A 152 -9.99 -4.72 -2.58
C LEU A 152 -10.06 -5.86 -3.61
N ARG A 153 -9.21 -6.88 -3.44
CA ARG A 153 -9.13 -8.08 -4.26
C ARG A 153 -9.45 -9.32 -3.41
N HIS A 154 -9.67 -10.45 -4.07
CA HIS A 154 -10.05 -11.72 -3.41
C HIS A 154 -9.01 -12.17 -2.38
N ASP A 155 -7.74 -11.94 -2.69
CA ASP A 155 -6.56 -12.28 -1.88
C ASP A 155 -6.08 -11.12 -0.99
N THR A 156 -6.85 -10.03 -0.89
CA THR A 156 -6.48 -8.94 0.00
C THR A 156 -6.53 -9.42 1.44
N ARG A 157 -5.40 -9.33 2.13
CA ARG A 157 -5.30 -9.74 3.52
C ARG A 157 -5.87 -8.68 4.45
N MET A 158 -6.90 -9.06 5.19
CA MET A 158 -7.66 -8.21 6.09
C MET A 158 -7.25 -8.47 7.53
N MET A 159 -7.17 -7.41 8.32
CA MET A 159 -6.99 -7.45 9.76
C MET A 159 -8.32 -7.10 10.44
N LEU A 160 -8.77 -7.96 11.34
CA LEU A 160 -9.93 -7.76 12.19
C LEU A 160 -9.49 -7.77 13.67
N SER A 161 -9.88 -6.77 14.44
CA SER A 161 -9.67 -6.73 15.89
C SER A 161 -10.93 -6.28 16.60
N THR A 162 -11.07 -6.65 17.88
CA THR A 162 -12.14 -6.12 18.72
C THR A 162 -12.01 -4.60 18.78
N PRO A 163 -13.10 -3.84 18.57
CA PRO A 163 -13.09 -2.39 18.75
C PRO A 163 -12.71 -2.04 20.20
N MET A 164 -11.91 -0.98 20.39
CA MET A 164 -11.59 -0.42 21.70
C MET A 164 -12.45 0.79 22.02
#